data_AF-A0A064CBW9-F1
#
_entry.id   AF-A0A064CBW9-F1
#
_cell.length_a   1.000
_cell.length_b   1.000
_cell.length_c   1.000
_cell.angle_alpha   90.00
_cell.angle_beta   90.00
_cell.angle_gamma   90.00
#
_symmetry.space_group_name_H-M   'P 1'
#
loop_
_entity.id
_entity.type
_entity.pdbx_description
1 polymer ?
#
loop_
_entity_poly.entity_id
_entity_poly.type
_entity_poly.pdbx_seq_one_letter_code
_entity_poly.pdbx_strand_id
1 'polypeptide(L)'
;MTESRAHHRAIVHAAALSTNPALACARTDLHTAVRADDEHHRRQYALSARDSAGEVLLEPKSTPLERDYARRYFEDADAMIAKPTAMTAAWRQS
;
A
#
# COMPACT_ATOMS: atom_id res chain seq x y z
N MET A 1 -2.12 -26.61 -33.31
CA MET A 1 -0.88 -25.83 -33.15
C MET A 1 -1.28 -24.38 -33.38
N THR A 2 -1.52 -23.55 -32.36
CA THR A 2 -0.53 -23.04 -31.40
C THR A 2 -1.24 -22.57 -30.13
N GLU A 3 -0.93 -23.20 -28.99
CA GLU A 3 -1.35 -22.69 -27.68
C GLU A 3 -0.64 -21.36 -27.41
N SER A 4 -1.46 -20.32 -27.23
CA SER A 4 -1.08 -19.02 -26.71
C SER A 4 -0.53 -19.20 -25.30
N ARG A 5 0.80 -19.38 -25.22
CA ARG A 5 1.54 -19.49 -23.97
C ARG A 5 1.46 -18.13 -23.29
N ALA A 6 0.45 -17.96 -22.45
CA ALA A 6 0.38 -16.88 -21.49
C ALA A 6 1.67 -16.91 -20.69
N HIS A 7 2.56 -15.97 -20.96
CA HIS A 7 3.73 -15.74 -20.15
C HIS A 7 3.20 -15.25 -18.80
N HIS A 8 2.99 -16.20 -17.89
CA HIS A 8 2.87 -16.00 -16.46
C HIS A 8 4.23 -15.54 -15.95
N ARG A 9 4.70 -14.39 -16.48
CA ARG A 9 5.74 -13.61 -15.87
C ARG A 9 5.10 -13.22 -14.56
N ALA A 10 5.51 -13.86 -13.48
CA ALA A 10 5.37 -13.24 -12.18
C ALA A 10 5.97 -11.85 -12.38
N ILE A 11 5.10 -10.85 -12.51
CA ILE A 11 5.52 -9.46 -12.60
C ILE A 11 6.05 -9.22 -11.20
N VAL A 12 7.33 -9.53 -11.00
CA VAL A 12 8.02 -9.14 -9.78
C VAL A 12 7.85 -7.64 -9.76
N HIS A 13 7.00 -7.18 -8.84
CA HIS A 13 6.61 -5.80 -8.75
C HIS A 13 7.90 -4.98 -8.71
N ALA A 14 8.11 -4.02 -9.61
CA ALA A 14 9.44 -3.43 -9.73
C ALA A 14 9.88 -2.71 -8.44
N ALA A 15 8.92 -2.31 -7.58
CA ALA A 15 9.19 -1.85 -6.21
C ALA A 15 9.81 -2.94 -5.31
N ALA A 16 9.49 -4.22 -5.51
CA ALA A 16 10.08 -5.35 -4.78
C ALA A 16 11.55 -5.59 -5.13
N LEU A 17 12.06 -5.00 -6.22
CA LEU A 17 13.47 -5.00 -6.59
C LEU A 17 14.22 -3.76 -6.09
N SER A 18 13.51 -2.76 -5.56
CA SER A 18 14.14 -1.60 -4.93
C SER A 18 14.81 -2.01 -3.63
N THR A 19 16.01 -1.47 -3.39
CA THR A 19 16.73 -1.60 -2.12
C THR A 19 16.41 -0.46 -1.15
N ASN A 20 15.49 0.44 -1.51
CA ASN A 20 15.05 1.52 -0.63
C ASN A 20 14.22 0.92 0.53
N PRO A 21 14.71 1.00 1.78
CA PRO A 21 14.05 0.36 2.90
C PRO A 21 12.67 0.96 3.19
N ALA A 22 12.50 2.28 3.04
CA ALA A 22 11.23 2.95 3.26
C ALA A 22 10.16 2.50 2.25
N LEU A 23 10.55 2.27 0.99
CA LEU A 23 9.63 1.74 -0.03
C LEU A 23 9.22 0.29 0.28
N ALA A 24 10.15 -0.53 0.77
CA ALA A 24 9.87 -1.89 1.20
C ALA A 24 8.93 -1.93 2.43
N CYS A 25 9.13 -1.04 3.40
CA CYS A 25 8.24 -0.86 4.54
C CYS A 25 6.84 -0.46 4.09
N ALA A 26 6.71 0.61 3.28
CA ALA A 26 5.41 1.08 2.78
C ALA A 26 4.59 -0.03 2.10
N ARG A 27 5.25 -0.83 1.25
CA ARG A 27 4.62 -1.98 0.59
C ARG A 27 4.15 -3.04 1.58
N THR A 28 5.01 -3.40 2.54
CA THR A 28 4.73 -4.44 3.53
C THR A 28 3.58 -4.03 4.45
N ASP A 29 3.58 -2.77 4.88
CA ASP A 29 2.56 -2.21 5.74
C ASP A 29 1.21 -2.12 5.02
N LEU A 30 1.18 -1.70 3.74
CA LEU A 30 -0.05 -1.74 2.95
C LEU A 30 -0.61 -3.16 2.80
N HIS A 31 0.25 -4.13 2.50
CA HIS A 31 -0.18 -5.52 2.44
C HIS A 31 -0.73 -6.01 3.78
N THR A 32 -0.14 -5.57 4.89
CA THR A 32 -0.59 -5.94 6.23
C THR A 32 -1.91 -5.23 6.56
N ALA A 33 -2.06 -3.96 6.19
CA ALA A 33 -3.30 -3.19 6.34
C ALA A 33 -4.46 -3.86 5.59
N VAL A 34 -4.26 -4.25 4.33
CA VAL A 34 -5.27 -4.97 3.53
C VAL A 34 -5.71 -6.28 4.20
N ARG A 35 -4.79 -6.95 4.88
CA ARG A 35 -5.04 -8.26 5.54
C ARG A 35 -5.50 -8.13 6.99
N ALA A 36 -5.52 -6.93 7.56
CA ALA A 36 -5.87 -6.74 8.96
C ALA A 36 -7.38 -6.94 9.18
N ASP A 37 -7.70 -7.83 10.12
CA ASP A 37 -9.07 -8.22 10.45
C ASP A 37 -9.83 -7.09 11.16
N ASP A 38 -9.16 -6.32 12.01
CA ASP A 38 -9.75 -5.20 12.73
C ASP A 38 -9.34 -3.83 12.18
N GLU A 39 -10.22 -2.86 12.42
CA GLU A 39 -10.07 -1.49 11.93
C GLU A 39 -8.87 -0.77 12.55
N HIS A 40 -8.58 -1.05 13.83
CA HIS A 40 -7.49 -0.38 14.53
C HIS A 40 -6.14 -0.77 13.92
N HIS A 41 -5.85 -2.06 13.77
CA HIS A 41 -4.63 -2.52 13.12
C HIS A 41 -4.58 -2.12 11.65
N ARG A 42 -5.69 -2.21 10.91
CA ARG A 42 -5.76 -1.71 9.53
C ARG A 42 -5.33 -0.26 9.42
N ARG A 43 -5.86 0.59 10.31
CA ARG A 43 -5.53 2.03 10.34
C ARG A 43 -4.10 2.27 10.80
N GLN A 44 -3.60 1.53 11.78
CA GLN A 44 -2.20 1.64 12.21
C GLN A 44 -1.22 1.30 11.08
N TYR A 45 -1.44 0.19 10.38
CA TYR A 45 -0.59 -0.18 9.24
C TYR A 45 -0.73 0.80 8.07
N ALA A 46 -1.94 1.32 7.79
CA ALA A 46 -2.10 2.35 6.77
C ALA A 46 -1.35 3.65 7.13
N LEU A 47 -1.36 4.07 8.40
CA LEU A 47 -0.58 5.23 8.85
C LEU A 47 0.94 4.99 8.67
N SER A 48 1.43 3.84 9.13
CA SER A 48 2.84 3.46 8.96
C SER A 48 3.27 3.43 7.49
N ALA A 49 2.42 2.88 6.62
CA ALA A 49 2.66 2.85 5.19
C ALA A 49 2.72 4.26 4.57
N ARG A 50 1.81 5.15 4.98
CA ARG A 50 1.76 6.53 4.50
C ARG A 50 3.03 7.29 4.87
N ASP A 51 3.48 7.14 6.11
CA ASP A 51 4.68 7.82 6.60
C ASP A 51 5.93 7.30 5.86
N SER A 52 6.08 5.97 5.72
CA SER A 52 7.16 5.35 4.96
C SER A 52 7.16 5.76 3.48
N ALA A 53 5.98 5.86 2.85
CA ALA A 53 5.86 6.36 1.48
C ALA A 53 6.24 7.85 1.40
N GLY A 54 5.85 8.64 2.39
CA GLY A 54 6.24 10.04 2.54
C GLY A 54 7.76 10.23 2.59
N GLU A 55 8.48 9.39 3.32
CA GLU A 55 9.95 9.41 3.37
C GLU A 55 10.57 9.26 1.97
N VAL A 56 10.09 8.31 1.16
CA VAL A 56 10.58 8.09 -0.22
C VAL A 56 10.29 9.31 -1.11
N LEU A 57 9.14 9.95 -0.93
CA LEU A 57 8.76 11.15 -1.70
C LEU A 57 9.60 12.38 -1.33
N LEU A 58 10.04 12.48 -0.07
CA LEU A 58 10.89 13.56 0.42
C LEU A 58 12.39 13.33 0.17
N GLU A 59 12.82 12.07 0.06
CA GLU A 59 14.23 11.72 -0.20
C GLU A 59 14.67 12.14 -1.61
N PRO A 60 15.63 13.08 -1.75
CA PRO A 60 16.06 13.58 -3.06
C PRO A 60 16.67 12.51 -3.97
N LYS A 61 17.30 11.47 -3.38
CA LYS A 61 17.97 10.41 -4.13
C LYS A 61 17.05 9.30 -4.62
N SER A 62 15.77 9.33 -4.24
CA SER A 62 14.78 8.37 -4.75
C SER A 62 14.76 8.40 -6.27
N THR A 63 14.71 7.24 -6.90
CA THR A 63 14.56 7.13 -8.35
C THR A 63 13.14 7.55 -8.77
N PRO A 64 12.93 7.91 -10.05
CA PRO A 64 11.58 8.20 -10.55
C PRO A 64 10.61 7.04 -10.30
N LEU A 65 11.06 5.79 -10.51
CA LEU A 65 10.24 4.60 -10.29
C LEU A 65 9.85 4.41 -8.82
N GLU A 66 10.77 4.65 -7.89
CA GLU A 66 10.49 4.57 -6.45
C GLU A 66 9.48 5.64 -6.03
N ARG A 67 9.60 6.86 -6.55
CA ARG A 67 8.61 7.93 -6.31
C ARG A 67 7.24 7.59 -6.87
N ASP A 68 7.17 6.97 -8.04
CA ASP A 68 5.91 6.54 -8.64
C ASP A 68 5.22 5.46 -7.81
N TYR A 69 5.97 4.53 -7.21
CA TYR A 69 5.40 3.54 -6.29
C TYR A 69 5.04 4.15 -4.94
N ALA A 70 5.92 4.98 -4.36
CA ALA A 70 5.65 5.67 -3.12
C ALA A 70 4.38 6.52 -3.21
N ARG A 71 4.16 7.20 -4.34
CA ARG A 71 2.92 7.96 -4.57
C ARG A 71 1.67 7.08 -4.54
N ARG A 72 1.70 5.95 -5.27
CA ARG A 72 0.59 4.99 -5.26
C ARG A 72 0.32 4.47 -3.86
N TYR A 73 1.38 4.10 -3.13
CA TYR A 73 1.25 3.61 -1.77
C TYR A 73 0.73 4.67 -0.80
N PHE A 74 1.16 5.92 -0.96
CA PHE A 74 0.67 7.04 -0.17
C PHE A 74 -0.83 7.25 -0.40
N GLU A 75 -1.26 7.27 -1.66
CA GLU A 75 -2.67 7.44 -2.05
C GLU A 75 -3.55 6.29 -1.54
N ASP A 76 -3.09 5.04 -1.68
CA ASP A 76 -3.79 3.86 -1.17
C ASP A 76 -3.93 3.90 0.36
N ALA A 77 -2.84 4.25 1.06
CA ALA A 77 -2.83 4.38 2.51
C ALA A 77 -3.77 5.50 2.99
N ASP A 78 -3.75 6.66 2.33
CA ASP A 78 -4.61 7.78 2.67
C ASP A 78 -6.10 7.45 2.42
N ALA A 79 -6.40 6.74 1.34
CA ALA A 79 -7.74 6.23 1.06
C ALA A 79 -8.20 5.21 2.12
N MET A 80 -7.32 4.39 2.67
CA MET A 80 -7.64 3.49 3.78
C MET A 80 -7.91 4.26 5.08
N ILE A 81 -7.11 5.29 5.38
CA ILE A 81 -7.28 6.12 6.58
C ILE A 81 -8.59 6.94 6.50
N ALA A 82 -8.91 7.46 5.32
CA ALA A 82 -10.10 8.26 5.06
C ALA A 82 -11.41 7.45 5.04
N LYS A 83 -11.34 6.12 5.02
CA LYS A 83 -12.48 5.21 5.12
C LYS A 83 -12.64 4.72 6.56
N PRO A 84 -13.30 5.46 7.47
CA PRO A 84 -13.86 4.83 8.65
C PRO A 84 -14.89 3.80 8.18
N THR A 85 -14.85 2.61 8.74
CA THR A 85 -15.79 1.55 8.38
C THR A 85 -17.17 2.01 8.85
N ALA A 86 -17.97 2.57 7.93
CA ALA A 86 -19.34 2.99 8.20
C ALA A 86 -20.23 1.76 8.40
N MET A 87 -20.10 1.08 9.54
CA MET A 87 -20.98 -0.04 9.91
C MET A 87 -21.13 -0.25 11.42
N THR A 88 -20.94 0.79 12.24
CA THR A 88 -21.24 0.76 13.69
C THR A 88 -22.11 1.96 14.12
N ALA A 89 -22.98 2.45 13.25
CA ALA A 89 -23.96 3.50 13.57
C ALA A 89 -25.37 3.23 13.04
N ALA A 90 -25.65 2.01 12.56
CA ALA A 90 -26.95 1.65 11.97
C ALA A 90 -27.97 1.07 12.97
N TRP A 91 -27.66 0.96 14.28
CA TRP A 91 -28.53 0.29 15.26
C TRP A 91 -29.06 1.20 16.39
N ARG A 92 -29.24 2.50 16.14
CA ARG A 92 -29.76 3.44 17.16
C ARG A 92 -31.08 4.12 16.79
N GLN A 93 -31.91 3.47 15.98
CA GLN A 93 -33.29 3.90 15.72
C GLN A 93 -34.18 2.68 15.51
N SER A 94 -34.62 2.06 16.61
CA SER A 94 -35.80 1.20 16.68
C SER A 94 -36.48 1.44 18.02
#